data_AF-A0A267F7S4-F1
#
_entry.id   AF-A0A267F7S4-F1
#
_cell.length_a   1.000
_cell.length_b   1.000
_cell.length_c   1.000
_cell.angle_alpha   90.00
_cell.angle_beta   90.00
_cell.angle_gamma   90.00
#
_symmetry.space_group_name_H-M   'P 1'
#
loop_
_entity.id
_entity.type
_entity.pdbx_description
1 polymer ?
#
loop_
_entity_poly.entity_id
_entity_poly.type
_entity_poly.pdbx_seq_one_letter_code
_entity_poly.pdbx_strand_id
1 'polypeptide(L)'
;MEKFLVFLTVVFCILRFTEACPRSLKNVFSPDATVEEPGCYYAEGMFINADSGTSVDILNGDPLKCRQFCKDNGYESNFVIMQQDTCHCNKAFRHHAKRDKSNCDISCLGDSTYKCGGKNHASGYIV
;
A
#
# COMPACT_ATOMS: atom_id res chain seq x y z
N MET A 1 26.49 33.13 -7.86
CA MET A 1 27.45 32.05 -8.18
C MET A 1 27.08 30.71 -7.51
N GLU A 2 26.36 30.71 -6.39
CA GLU A 2 25.94 29.50 -5.65
C GLU A 2 24.90 28.61 -6.37
N LYS A 3 23.96 29.22 -7.11
CA LYS A 3 22.93 28.49 -7.88
C LYS A 3 23.48 27.71 -9.08
N PHE A 4 24.63 28.12 -9.60
CA PHE A 4 25.27 27.48 -10.76
C PHE A 4 25.99 26.18 -10.37
N LEU A 5 26.48 26.11 -9.12
CA LEU A 5 27.14 24.93 -8.57
C LEU A 5 26.14 23.79 -8.29
N VAL A 6 24.90 24.14 -7.90
CA VAL A 6 23.80 23.18 -7.70
C VAL A 6 23.33 22.58 -9.02
N PHE A 7 23.30 23.36 -10.11
CA PHE A 7 22.93 22.84 -11.43
C PHE A 7 23.99 21.87 -11.97
N LEU A 8 25.28 22.15 -11.74
CA LEU A 8 26.39 21.29 -12.15
C LEU A 8 26.41 19.94 -11.39
N THR A 9 26.04 19.93 -10.12
CA THR A 9 25.95 18.66 -9.34
C THR A 9 24.76 17.81 -9.77
N VAL A 10 23.62 18.41 -10.09
CA VAL A 10 22.45 17.70 -10.62
C VAL A 10 22.77 17.07 -11.97
N VAL A 11 23.44 17.81 -12.88
CA VAL A 11 23.86 17.30 -14.20
C VAL A 11 24.86 16.14 -14.07
N PHE A 12 25.76 16.18 -13.08
CA PHE A 12 26.70 15.09 -12.80
C PHE A 12 26.00 13.81 -12.30
N CYS A 13 24.88 13.91 -11.58
CA CYS A 13 24.07 12.74 -11.19
C CYS A 13 23.37 12.07 -12.38
N ILE A 14 22.90 12.84 -13.37
CA ILE A 14 22.19 12.29 -14.53
C ILE A 14 23.15 11.62 -15.54
N LEU A 15 24.42 12.05 -15.57
CA LEU A 15 25.43 11.58 -16.52
C LEU A 15 26.31 10.42 -15.99
N ARG A 16 26.20 10.06 -14.71
CA ARG A 16 26.96 8.95 -14.10
C ARG A 16 26.02 7.81 -13.74
N PHE A 17 25.82 6.91 -14.71
CA PHE A 17 25.41 5.54 -14.45
C PHE A 17 26.48 4.85 -13.59
N THR A 18 26.38 4.95 -12.26
CA THR A 18 26.77 3.91 -11.26
C THR A 18 26.44 4.44 -9.86
N GLU A 19 25.40 3.88 -9.25
CA GLU A 19 25.39 3.44 -7.85
C GLU A 19 25.78 4.47 -6.77
N ALA A 20 25.01 5.54 -6.58
CA ALA A 20 24.73 6.09 -5.23
C ALA A 20 23.73 7.26 -5.29
N CYS A 21 22.47 6.98 -5.66
CA CYS A 21 21.40 7.90 -5.27
C CYS A 21 21.28 7.84 -3.73
N PRO A 22 21.43 8.97 -3.00
CA PRO A 22 21.28 8.98 -1.55
C PRO A 22 19.87 8.51 -1.18
N ARG A 23 19.75 7.56 -0.23
CA ARG A 23 18.47 6.98 0.23
C ARG A 23 17.39 8.03 0.54
N SER A 24 17.80 9.23 0.96
CA SER A 24 16.92 10.34 1.26
C SER A 24 16.09 10.84 0.07
N LEU A 25 16.54 10.67 -1.18
CA LEU A 25 15.81 11.13 -2.37
C LEU A 25 14.76 10.11 -2.85
N LYS A 26 14.88 8.82 -2.51
CA LYS A 26 13.85 7.82 -2.85
C LYS A 26 12.52 8.12 -2.15
N ASN A 27 12.59 8.66 -0.93
CA ASN A 27 11.41 9.01 -0.12
C ASN A 27 10.74 10.32 -0.56
N VAL A 28 11.43 11.15 -1.34
CA VAL A 28 10.89 12.43 -1.86
C VAL A 28 10.15 12.23 -3.19
N PHE A 29 10.50 11.18 -3.95
CA PHE A 29 9.85 10.83 -5.21
C PHE A 29 8.84 9.69 -5.11
N SER A 30 8.73 9.03 -3.95
CA SER A 30 7.72 8.00 -3.69
C SER A 30 6.80 8.50 -2.58
N PRO A 31 5.64 9.12 -2.90
CA PRO A 31 4.67 9.56 -1.90
C PRO A 31 4.17 8.41 -1.00
N ASP A 32 4.44 7.15 -1.38
CA ASP A 32 4.04 5.92 -0.70
C ASP A 32 5.10 5.23 0.15
N ALA A 33 6.17 5.93 0.54
CA ALA A 33 7.16 5.36 1.46
C ALA A 33 6.57 4.96 2.84
N THR A 34 5.32 5.34 3.15
CA THR A 34 4.58 4.93 4.35
C THR A 34 3.72 3.69 4.17
N VAL A 35 3.56 3.18 2.95
CA VAL A 35 2.66 2.06 2.64
C VAL A 35 3.46 0.78 2.53
N GLU A 36 3.28 -0.12 3.49
CA GLU A 36 3.86 -1.46 3.48
C GLU A 36 2.76 -2.48 3.15
N GLU A 37 3.05 -3.43 2.26
CA GLU A 37 2.20 -4.60 2.02
C GLU A 37 2.73 -5.80 2.85
N PRO A 38 2.34 -5.96 4.12
CA PRO A 38 2.83 -7.05 4.99
C PRO A 38 2.40 -8.44 4.55
N GLY A 39 1.43 -8.58 3.63
CA GLY A 39 1.12 -9.88 3.06
C GLY A 39 -0.20 -10.00 2.30
N CYS A 40 -0.36 -11.19 1.75
CA CYS A 40 -1.59 -11.71 1.15
C CYS A 40 -2.35 -12.55 2.17
N TYR A 41 -3.68 -12.60 2.10
CA TYR A 41 -4.52 -13.31 3.05
C TYR A 41 -5.71 -13.99 2.36
N TYR A 42 -6.22 -15.12 2.88
CA TYR A 42 -7.51 -15.67 2.42
C TYR A 42 -8.65 -14.73 2.82
N ALA A 43 -9.48 -14.34 1.85
CA ALA A 43 -10.60 -13.41 2.04
C ALA A 43 -11.61 -13.86 3.11
N GLU A 44 -11.98 -15.13 3.11
CA GLU A 44 -12.97 -15.67 4.05
C GLU A 44 -12.43 -15.88 5.46
N GLY A 45 -11.11 -15.96 5.62
CA GLY A 45 -10.46 -16.34 6.88
C GLY A 45 -9.91 -15.18 7.69
N MET A 46 -9.96 -13.95 7.18
CA MET A 46 -9.23 -12.81 7.76
C MET A 46 -10.03 -11.97 8.78
N PHE A 47 -11.37 -12.06 8.79
CA PHE A 47 -12.20 -11.26 9.70
C PHE A 47 -12.46 -12.01 11.00
N ILE A 48 -12.29 -11.36 12.15
CA ILE A 48 -12.59 -11.99 13.45
C ILE A 48 -14.10 -12.21 13.57
N ASN A 49 -14.88 -11.15 13.33
CA ASN A 49 -16.35 -11.14 13.25
C ASN A 49 -16.79 -10.20 12.12
N ALA A 50 -17.83 -10.56 11.37
CA ALA A 50 -18.39 -9.71 10.31
C ALA A 50 -18.94 -8.39 10.89
N ASP A 51 -19.57 -8.43 12.06
CA ASP A 51 -20.16 -7.25 12.73
C ASP A 51 -19.11 -6.29 13.32
N SER A 52 -17.83 -6.66 13.31
CA SER A 52 -16.72 -5.83 13.82
C SER A 52 -16.01 -5.03 12.73
N GLY A 53 -16.52 -5.06 11.50
CA GLY A 53 -15.92 -4.38 10.36
C GLY A 53 -16.95 -3.63 9.51
N THR A 54 -16.42 -2.91 8.52
CA THR A 54 -17.18 -2.26 7.46
C THR A 54 -16.39 -2.32 6.17
N SER A 55 -17.06 -2.14 5.04
CA SER A 55 -16.44 -2.16 3.72
C SER A 55 -17.02 -1.09 2.82
N VAL A 56 -16.21 -0.60 1.89
CA VAL A 56 -16.64 0.34 0.85
C VAL A 56 -15.84 0.07 -0.42
N ASP A 57 -16.44 0.31 -1.57
CA ASP A 57 -15.69 0.32 -2.83
C ASP A 57 -14.93 1.64 -2.95
N ILE A 58 -13.61 1.53 -3.10
CA ILE A 58 -12.71 2.64 -3.35
C ILE A 58 -12.40 2.63 -4.84
N LEU A 59 -12.77 3.71 -5.53
CA LEU A 59 -12.47 3.87 -6.95
C LEU A 59 -11.00 3.54 -7.24
N ASN A 60 -10.80 2.56 -8.11
CA ASN A 60 -9.52 2.05 -8.57
C ASN A 60 -8.62 1.35 -7.51
N GLY A 61 -9.12 1.09 -6.30
CA GLY A 61 -8.45 0.27 -5.29
C GLY A 61 -7.19 0.90 -4.68
N ASP A 62 -7.33 2.05 -4.03
CA ASP A 62 -6.23 2.82 -3.42
C ASP A 62 -6.14 2.56 -1.90
N PRO A 63 -5.06 1.91 -1.38
CA PRO A 63 -4.90 1.60 0.04
C PRO A 63 -4.89 2.84 0.95
N LEU A 64 -4.40 3.99 0.48
CA LEU A 64 -4.37 5.23 1.26
C LEU A 64 -5.78 5.79 1.47
N LYS A 65 -6.62 5.72 0.43
CA LYS A 65 -8.03 6.10 0.54
C LYS A 65 -8.81 5.14 1.41
N CYS A 66 -8.49 3.84 1.31
CA CYS A 66 -9.06 2.83 2.19
C CYS A 66 -8.75 3.14 3.67
N ARG A 67 -7.49 3.45 4.00
CA ARG A 67 -7.11 3.93 5.34
C ARG A 67 -7.90 5.13 5.79
N GLN A 68 -8.02 6.14 4.93
CA GLN A 68 -8.75 7.36 5.27
C GLN A 68 -10.20 7.04 5.64
N PHE A 69 -10.88 6.25 4.82
CA PHE A 69 -12.23 5.79 5.10
C PHE A 69 -12.31 5.01 6.43
N CYS A 70 -11.38 4.09 6.70
CA CYS A 70 -11.37 3.34 7.95
C CYS A 70 -11.22 4.26 9.16
N LYS A 71 -10.31 5.25 9.10
CA LYS A 71 -10.11 6.23 10.17
C LYS A 71 -11.37 7.07 10.40
N ASP A 72 -12.01 7.54 9.33
CA ASP A 72 -13.24 8.35 9.40
C ASP A 72 -14.43 7.57 9.99
N ASN A 73 -14.39 6.23 9.95
CA ASN A 73 -15.40 5.34 10.52
C ASN A 73 -15.01 4.75 11.89
N GLY A 74 -13.98 5.30 12.56
CA GLY A 74 -13.59 4.92 13.92
C GLY A 74 -12.76 3.63 14.01
N TYR A 75 -12.15 3.20 12.89
CA TYR A 75 -11.16 2.12 12.89
C TYR A 75 -9.77 2.73 12.98
N GLU A 76 -9.23 2.78 14.20
CA GLU A 76 -7.92 3.40 14.49
C GLU A 76 -6.71 2.57 14.02
N SER A 77 -6.94 1.34 13.55
CA SER A 77 -5.90 0.48 13.00
C SER A 77 -5.30 1.10 11.73
N ASN A 78 -3.97 1.15 11.66
CA ASN A 78 -3.25 1.45 10.42
C ASN A 78 -3.22 0.28 9.43
N PHE A 79 -3.85 -0.85 9.77
CA PHE A 79 -3.94 -2.02 8.91
C PHE A 79 -5.30 -2.06 8.19
N VAL A 80 -5.25 -2.13 6.85
CA VAL A 80 -6.43 -2.24 5.98
C VAL A 80 -6.27 -3.38 4.98
N ILE A 81 -7.38 -3.81 4.39
CA ILE A 81 -7.40 -4.87 3.38
C ILE A 81 -8.00 -4.34 2.08
N MET A 82 -7.36 -4.69 0.97
CA MET A 82 -7.86 -4.49 -0.38
C MET A 82 -8.20 -5.82 -1.03
N GLN A 83 -9.45 -5.94 -1.48
CA GLN A 83 -9.94 -7.04 -2.31
C GLN A 83 -10.57 -6.44 -3.57
N GLN A 84 -9.85 -6.48 -4.69
CA GLN A 84 -10.18 -5.69 -5.89
C GLN A 84 -10.31 -4.21 -5.50
N ASP A 85 -11.40 -3.54 -5.85
CA ASP A 85 -11.71 -2.17 -5.45
C ASP A 85 -12.38 -2.08 -4.06
N THR A 86 -12.78 -3.20 -3.46
CA THR A 86 -13.37 -3.21 -2.13
C THR A 86 -12.31 -3.06 -1.04
N CYS A 87 -12.45 -1.99 -0.28
CA CYS A 87 -11.72 -1.72 0.96
C CYS A 87 -12.45 -2.36 2.14
N HIS A 88 -11.70 -3.02 3.02
CA HIS A 88 -12.24 -3.56 4.26
C HIS A 88 -11.51 -3.01 5.48
N CYS A 89 -12.30 -2.55 6.44
CA CYS A 89 -11.87 -2.09 7.76
C CYS A 89 -12.37 -3.07 8.81
N ASN A 90 -11.55 -3.41 9.79
CA ASN A 90 -11.98 -4.18 10.94
C ASN A 90 -11.22 -3.74 12.18
N LYS A 91 -11.83 -3.90 13.35
CA LYS A 91 -11.14 -3.63 14.63
C LYS A 91 -9.96 -4.57 14.85
N ALA A 92 -10.03 -5.78 14.30
CA ALA A 92 -8.93 -6.73 14.34
C ALA A 92 -9.05 -7.77 13.21
N PHE A 93 -7.90 -8.27 12.76
CA PHE A 93 -7.79 -9.27 11.70
C PHE A 93 -7.16 -10.56 12.22
N ARG A 94 -7.56 -11.69 11.62
CA ARG A 94 -7.03 -13.02 11.91
C ARG A 94 -5.67 -13.22 11.22
N HIS A 95 -4.59 -13.26 12.00
CA HIS A 95 -3.24 -13.44 11.46
C HIS A 95 -3.02 -14.78 10.74
N HIS A 96 -3.77 -15.84 11.08
CA HIS A 96 -3.63 -17.18 10.46
C HIS A 96 -4.14 -17.26 9.01
N ALA A 97 -4.78 -16.20 8.51
CA ALA A 97 -5.19 -16.10 7.12
C ALA A 97 -4.04 -15.78 6.16
N LYS A 98 -2.83 -15.45 6.66
CA LYS A 98 -1.69 -15.03 5.82
C LYS A 98 -1.27 -16.13 4.84
N ARG A 99 -1.02 -15.76 3.59
CA ARG A 99 -0.64 -16.64 2.47
C ARG A 99 0.57 -16.09 1.72
N ASP A 100 1.09 -16.91 0.83
CA ASP A 100 2.17 -16.50 -0.07
C ASP A 100 1.71 -15.32 -0.93
N LYS A 101 2.60 -14.33 -1.12
CA LYS A 101 2.31 -13.12 -1.89
C LYS A 101 1.89 -13.41 -3.33
N SER A 102 2.33 -14.53 -3.91
CA SER A 102 1.93 -14.97 -5.25
C SER A 102 0.42 -15.23 -5.40
N ASN A 103 -0.31 -15.43 -4.30
CA ASN A 103 -1.77 -15.58 -4.35
C ASN A 103 -2.51 -14.24 -4.46
N CYS A 104 -1.81 -13.12 -4.24
CA CYS A 104 -2.33 -11.77 -4.43
C CYS A 104 -1.65 -11.11 -5.62
N ASP A 105 -1.85 -11.70 -6.79
CA ASP A 105 -1.20 -11.33 -8.04
C ASP A 105 -1.91 -10.18 -8.78
N ILE A 106 -3.16 -9.90 -8.45
CA ILE A 106 -3.97 -8.85 -9.07
C ILE A 106 -3.44 -7.49 -8.64
N SER A 107 -2.96 -6.70 -9.60
CA SER A 107 -2.61 -5.30 -9.37
C SER A 107 -3.85 -4.43 -9.23
N CYS A 108 -3.79 -3.43 -8.36
CA CYS A 108 -4.83 -2.42 -8.25
C CYS A 108 -4.91 -1.60 -9.54
N LEU A 109 -6.13 -1.20 -9.93
CA LEU A 109 -6.37 -0.52 -11.20
C LEU A 109 -5.75 0.90 -11.22
N GLY A 110 -5.76 1.58 -10.08
CA GLY A 110 -5.31 2.97 -9.96
C GLY A 110 -3.81 3.10 -9.89
N ASP A 111 -3.15 2.13 -9.26
CA ASP A 111 -1.70 2.06 -9.18
C ASP A 111 -1.25 0.60 -9.11
N SER A 112 -0.54 0.16 -10.14
CA SER A 112 -0.07 -1.21 -10.27
C SER A 112 1.03 -1.62 -9.29
N THR A 113 1.62 -0.65 -8.58
CA THR A 113 2.56 -0.91 -7.47
C THR A 113 1.87 -1.58 -6.29
N TYR A 114 0.56 -1.41 -6.18
CA TYR A 114 -0.28 -2.10 -5.22
C TYR A 114 -0.89 -3.38 -5.78
N LYS A 115 -1.09 -4.32 -4.88
CA LYS A 115 -1.90 -5.52 -5.05
C LYS A 115 -3.28 -5.37 -4.42
N CYS A 116 -4.29 -5.77 -5.17
CA CYS A 116 -5.69 -5.73 -4.76
C CYS A 116 -6.22 -7.15 -4.61
N GLY A 117 -5.43 -8.00 -3.94
CA GLY A 117 -5.79 -9.39 -3.71
C GLY A 117 -5.55 -10.32 -4.89
N GLY A 118 -6.36 -11.37 -4.95
CA GLY A 118 -6.30 -12.44 -5.95
C GLY A 118 -7.54 -13.30 -5.88
N LYS A 119 -7.57 -14.42 -6.61
CA LYS A 119 -8.71 -15.34 -6.54
C LYS A 119 -8.87 -15.88 -5.12
N ASN A 120 -9.95 -15.48 -4.43
CA ASN A 120 -10.25 -15.78 -3.02
C ASN A 120 -9.24 -15.22 -2.01
N HIS A 121 -8.43 -14.25 -2.42
CA HIS A 121 -7.40 -13.63 -1.58
C HIS A 121 -7.54 -12.11 -1.57
N ALA A 122 -7.06 -11.48 -0.50
CA ALA A 122 -6.98 -10.03 -0.38
C ALA A 122 -5.59 -9.61 0.12
N SER A 123 -5.17 -8.42 -0.29
CA SER A 123 -3.89 -7.83 0.10
C SER A 123 -4.07 -6.96 1.33
N GLY A 124 -3.20 -7.14 2.32
CA GLY A 124 -3.16 -6.30 3.50
C GLY A 124 -2.09 -5.22 3.40
N TYR A 125 -2.39 -4.06 3.96
CA TYR A 125 -1.54 -2.89 3.95
C TYR A 125 -1.41 -2.30 5.35
N ILE A 126 -0.19 -1.91 5.73
CA ILE A 126 0.09 -1.02 6.87
C ILE A 126 0.36 0.35 6.29
N VAL A 127 -0.45 1.33 6.69
CA VAL A 127 -0.60 2.64 6.03
C VAL A 127 -0.74 3.76 7.04
#